data_AF-A0A367B3C9-F1
#
_entry.id   AF-A0A367B3C9-F1
#
_cell.length_a   1.000
_cell.length_b   1.000
_cell.length_c   1.000
_cell.angle_alpha   90.00
_cell.angle_beta   90.00
_cell.angle_gamma   90.00
#
_symmetry.space_group_name_H-M   'P 1'
#
loop_
_entity.id
_entity.type
_entity.pdbx_description
1 polymer ?
#
loop_
_entity_poly.entity_id
_entity_poly.type
_entity_poly.pdbx_seq_one_letter_code
_entity_poly.pdbx_strand_id
1 'polypeptide(L)'
;MAAHQLHATVRDAAAHTAPARAAFLSRFEREVDPDGSLDPRERARRAEHARKAYFVRLALASSHARGLRRSGGGGGGPRLSAGGEA
;
A
#
# COMPACT_ATOMS: atom_id res chain seq x y z
N MET A 1 -18.51 7.42 2.93
CA MET A 1 -19.45 7.10 1.83
C MET A 1 -18.90 7.40 0.44
N ALA A 2 -18.07 8.44 0.26
CA ALA A 2 -17.56 8.85 -1.06
C ALA A 2 -16.88 7.76 -1.91
N ALA A 3 -16.11 6.84 -1.31
CA ALA A 3 -15.45 5.76 -2.04
C ALA A 3 -16.43 4.77 -2.68
N HIS A 4 -17.50 4.39 -1.98
CA HIS A 4 -18.52 3.48 -2.51
C HIS A 4 -19.29 4.12 -3.67
N GLN A 5 -19.54 5.43 -3.60
CA GLN A 5 -20.23 6.19 -4.63
C GLN A 5 -19.39 6.37 -5.89
N LEU A 6 -18.08 6.57 -5.72
CA LEU A 6 -17.11 6.63 -6.82
C LEU A 6 -17.02 5.27 -7.53
N HIS A 7 -16.94 4.16 -6.80
CA HIS A 7 -16.94 2.82 -7.40
C HIS A 7 -18.27 2.46 -8.08
N ALA A 8 -19.39 3.01 -7.63
CA ALA A 8 -20.69 2.81 -8.28
C ALA A 8 -20.84 3.55 -9.62
N THR A 9 -20.06 4.62 -9.84
CA THR A 9 -20.18 5.50 -11.03
C THR A 9 -19.08 5.26 -12.06
N VAL A 10 -17.92 4.79 -11.64
CA VAL A 10 -16.77 4.51 -12.51
C VAL A 10 -16.95 3.15 -13.21
N ARG A 11 -17.26 3.20 -14.51
CA ARG A 11 -17.43 2.00 -15.35
C ARG A 11 -16.13 1.23 -15.59
N ASP A 12 -15.01 1.94 -15.68
CA ASP A 12 -13.68 1.34 -15.81
C ASP A 12 -12.75 1.87 -14.70
N ALA A 13 -12.67 1.10 -13.62
CA ALA A 13 -11.82 1.41 -12.48
C ALA A 13 -10.33 1.33 -12.83
N ALA A 14 -9.96 0.50 -13.82
CA ALA A 14 -8.58 0.37 -14.25
C ALA A 14 -8.13 1.62 -15.00
N ALA A 15 -8.96 2.15 -15.92
CA ALA A 15 -8.68 3.42 -16.60
C ALA A 15 -8.68 4.60 -15.64
N HIS A 16 -9.62 4.65 -14.69
CA HIS A 16 -9.70 5.74 -13.71
C HIS A 16 -8.42 5.91 -12.87
N THR A 17 -7.80 4.79 -12.48
CA THR A 17 -6.58 4.79 -11.67
C THR A 17 -5.30 4.73 -12.50
N ALA A 18 -5.39 4.64 -13.83
CA ALA A 18 -4.22 4.53 -14.71
C ALA A 18 -3.25 5.72 -14.59
N PRO A 19 -3.69 6.99 -14.54
CA PRO A 19 -2.77 8.13 -14.38
C PRO A 19 -2.01 8.08 -13.06
N ALA A 20 -2.70 7.72 -11.97
CA ALA A 20 -2.08 7.59 -10.66
C ALA A 20 -1.06 6.45 -10.62
N ARG A 21 -1.38 5.30 -11.24
CA ARG A 21 -0.42 4.19 -11.36
C ARG A 21 0.80 4.58 -12.20
N ALA A 22 0.60 5.29 -13.30
CA ALA A 22 1.70 5.77 -14.14
C ALA A 22 2.62 6.72 -13.36
N ALA A 23 2.05 7.70 -12.65
CA ALA A 23 2.82 8.61 -11.80
C ALA A 23 3.59 7.87 -10.70
N PHE A 24 2.96 6.92 -10.03
CA PHE A 24 3.62 6.08 -9.03
C PHE A 24 4.79 5.28 -9.61
N LEU A 25 4.64 4.72 -10.82
CA LEU A 25 5.71 3.96 -11.48
C LEU A 25 6.86 4.86 -11.93
N SER A 26 6.57 6.06 -12.47
CA SER A 26 7.58 7.01 -12.94
C SER A 26 8.57 7.47 -11.85
N ARG A 27 8.18 7.40 -10.57
CA ARG A 27 9.07 7.78 -9.48
C ARG A 27 10.30 6.87 -9.40
N PHE A 28 10.15 5.59 -9.74
CA PHE A 28 11.25 4.63 -9.64
C PHE A 28 12.27 4.87 -10.74
N GLU A 29 11.84 5.32 -11.92
CA GLU A 29 12.76 5.72 -13.00
C GLU A 29 13.62 6.92 -12.57
N ARG A 30 13.02 7.91 -11.88
CA ARG A 30 13.74 9.06 -11.32
C ARG A 30 14.65 8.70 -10.15
N GLU A 31 14.26 7.70 -9.35
CA GLU A 31 15.04 7.22 -8.20
C GLU A 31 16.32 6.48 -8.66
N VAL A 32 16.24 5.73 -9.77
CA VAL A 32 17.39 4.97 -10.30
C VAL A 32 18.25 5.75 -11.30
N ASP A 33 17.72 6.81 -11.89
CA ASP A 33 18.42 7.68 -12.83
C ASP A 33 18.01 9.15 -12.65
N PRO A 34 18.47 9.82 -11.58
CA PRO A 34 18.16 11.23 -11.33
C PRO A 34 18.68 12.15 -12.44
N ASP A 35 19.85 11.81 -13.00
CA ASP A 35 20.57 12.62 -13.99
C ASP A 35 20.19 12.27 -15.44
N GLY A 36 19.36 11.25 -15.66
CA GLY A 36 18.91 10.86 -17.00
C GLY A 36 20.00 10.25 -17.89
N SER A 37 21.10 9.78 -17.30
CA SER A 37 22.33 9.40 -18.02
C SER A 37 22.33 7.95 -18.52
N LEU A 38 21.42 7.11 -18.00
CA LEU A 38 21.38 5.69 -18.35
C LEU A 38 20.64 5.43 -19.66
N ASP A 39 21.00 4.34 -20.34
CA ASP A 39 20.24 3.83 -21.47
C ASP A 39 18.79 3.52 -21.04
N PRO A 40 17.76 3.83 -21.87
CA PRO A 40 16.37 3.57 -21.50
C PRO A 40 16.07 2.12 -21.09
N ARG A 41 16.74 1.12 -21.68
CA ARG A 41 16.55 -0.30 -21.30
C ARG A 41 17.14 -0.58 -19.92
N GLU A 42 18.30 -0.01 -19.62
CA GLU A 42 18.96 -0.18 -18.32
C GLU A 42 18.20 0.56 -17.23
N ARG A 43 17.72 1.78 -17.51
CA ARG A 43 16.82 2.52 -16.62
C ARG A 43 15.56 1.70 -16.29
N ALA A 44 14.92 1.11 -17.30
CA ALA A 44 13.73 0.29 -17.10
C ALA A 44 14.01 -0.95 -16.24
N ARG A 45 15.13 -1.66 -16.50
CA ARG A 45 15.55 -2.79 -15.67
C ARG A 45 15.77 -2.36 -14.21
N ARG A 46 16.53 -1.29 -13.98
CA ARG A 46 16.78 -0.79 -12.62
C ARG A 46 15.50 -0.35 -11.93
N ALA A 47 14.62 0.35 -12.63
CA ALA A 47 13.32 0.78 -12.09
C ALA A 47 12.45 -0.41 -11.69
N GLU A 48 12.46 -1.51 -12.46
CA GLU A 48 11.76 -2.74 -12.11
C GLU A 48 12.31 -3.36 -10.82
N HIS A 49 13.64 -3.42 -10.68
CA HIS A 49 14.28 -3.91 -9.47
C HIS A 49 13.98 -3.01 -8.26
N ALA A 50 14.03 -1.68 -8.41
CA ALA A 50 13.69 -0.73 -7.36
C ALA A 50 12.23 -0.88 -6.91
N ARG A 51 11.30 -1.05 -7.86
CA ARG A 51 9.89 -1.36 -7.57
C ARG A 51 9.74 -2.65 -6.78
N LYS A 52 10.41 -3.74 -7.18
CA LYS A 52 10.37 -5.02 -6.46
C LYS A 52 10.89 -4.85 -5.02
N ALA A 53 12.03 -4.20 -4.85
CA ALA A 53 12.60 -3.93 -3.54
C ALA A 53 11.65 -3.10 -2.65
N TYR A 54 10.98 -2.09 -3.20
CA TYR A 54 10.00 -1.29 -2.48
C TYR A 54 8.86 -2.15 -1.90
N PHE A 55 8.24 -3.01 -2.72
CA PHE A 55 7.13 -3.85 -2.26
C PHE A 55 7.58 -4.92 -1.27
N VAL A 56 8.79 -5.47 -1.42
CA VAL A 56 9.37 -6.40 -0.43
C VAL A 56 9.52 -5.71 0.93
N ARG A 57 10.09 -4.50 0.97
CA ARG A 57 10.21 -3.71 2.21
C ARG A 57 8.85 -3.41 2.82
N LEU A 58 7.87 -3.02 1.99
CA LEU A 58 6.51 -2.74 2.43
C LEU A 58 5.84 -3.98 3.04
N ALA A 59 5.97 -5.14 2.41
CA ALA A 59 5.42 -6.40 2.90
C ALA A 59 6.04 -6.81 4.24
N LEU A 60 7.36 -6.67 4.39
CA LEU A 60 8.08 -6.94 5.63
C LEU A 60 7.57 -6.03 6.76
N ALA A 61 7.51 -4.72 6.53
CA ALA A 61 7.00 -3.75 7.52
C ALA A 61 5.56 -4.06 7.92
N SER A 62 4.72 -4.42 6.94
CA SER A 62 3.33 -4.81 7.17
C SER A 62 3.19 -6.09 8.01
N SER A 63 4.04 -7.09 7.75
CA SER A 63 4.10 -8.32 8.53
C SER A 63 4.46 -8.05 9.98
N HIS A 64 5.50 -7.24 10.21
CA HIS A 64 5.93 -6.83 11.54
C HIS A 64 4.82 -6.10 12.30
N ALA A 65 4.16 -5.12 11.67
CA ALA A 65 3.06 -4.37 12.26
C ALA A 65 1.87 -5.26 12.66
N ARG A 66 1.51 -6.26 11.84
CA ARG A 66 0.47 -7.24 12.18
C ARG A 66 0.90 -8.16 13.33
N GLY A 67 2.17 -8.56 13.37
CA GLY A 67 2.72 -9.37 14.44
C GLY A 67 2.57 -8.68 15.80
N LEU A 68 2.99 -7.42 15.90
CA LEU A 68 2.87 -6.61 17.11
C LEU A 68 1.42 -6.51 17.62
N ARG A 69 0.45 -6.32 16.73
CA ARG A 69 -0.97 -6.24 17.10
C ARG A 69 -1.51 -7.57 17.65
N ARG A 70 -1.06 -8.70 17.12
CA ARG A 70 -1.46 -10.02 17.64
C ARG A 70 -0.86 -10.30 19.01
N SER A 71 0.39 -9.90 19.24
CA SER A 71 1.06 -10.08 20.53
C SER A 71 0.56 -9.12 21.60
N GLY A 72 0.05 -7.94 21.23
CA GLY A 72 -0.48 -6.93 22.17
C GLY A 72 -2.01 -6.89 22.33
N GLY A 73 -2.75 -7.77 21.64
CA GLY A 73 -4.22 -7.69 21.51
C GLY A 73 -5.03 -8.71 22.33
N GLY A 74 -4.45 -9.29 23.39
CA GLY A 74 -5.15 -10.18 24.31
C GLY A 74 -5.61 -9.44 25.56
N GLY A 75 -6.72 -8.69 25.50
CA GLY A 75 -7.32 -8.12 26.71
C GLY A 75 -8.08 -6.83 26.45
N GLY A 76 -9.39 -6.92 26.22
CA GLY A 76 -10.24 -5.74 26.08
C GLY A 76 -11.58 -5.97 25.39
N GLY A 77 -12.17 -7.17 25.48
CA GLY A 77 -13.59 -7.33 25.21
C GLY A 77 -14.37 -6.77 26.42
N PRO A 78 -15.44 -5.98 26.22
CA PRO A 78 -16.17 -5.39 27.34
C PRO A 78 -16.78 -6.51 28.19
N ARG A 79 -16.29 -6.65 29.43
CA ARG A 79 -16.94 -7.47 30.45
C ARG A 79 -18.21 -6.73 30.87
N LEU A 80 -19.34 -7.09 30.26
CA LEU A 80 -20.66 -6.71 30.76
C LEU A 80 -20.84 -7.37 32.12
N SER A 81 -20.50 -6.63 33.17
CA SER A 81 -20.85 -6.95 34.55
C SER A 81 -22.35 -6.70 34.74
N ALA A 82 -23.16 -7.73 34.49
CA ALA A 82 -24.54 -7.74 34.95
C ALA A 82 -24.57 -8.27 36.38
N GLY A 83 -24.37 -7.37 37.33
CA GLY A 83 -24.74 -7.56 38.73
C GLY A 83 -25.49 -6.31 39.18
N GLY A 84 -26.71 -6.48 39.67
CA GLY A 84 -27.49 -5.38 40.25
C GLY A 84 -29.00 -5.54 40.18
N GLU A 85 -29.54 -6.23 41.18
CA GLU A 85 -30.79 -5.91 41.90
C GLU A 85 -32.15 -5.98 41.18
N ALA A 86 -33.01 -6.91 41.61
CA ALA A 86 -34.12 -6.67 42.55
C ALA A 86 -34.79 -7.99 42.93
#